data_AF-H2C3N3-F1
#
_entry.id   AF-H2C3N3-F1
#
_cell.length_a   1.000
_cell.length_b   1.000
_cell.length_c   1.000
_cell.angle_alpha   90.00
_cell.angle_beta   90.00
_cell.angle_gamma   90.00
#
_symmetry.space_group_name_H-M   'P 1'
#
loop_
_entity.id
_entity.type
_entity.pdbx_description
1 polymer ?
#
loop_
_entity_poly.entity_id
_entity_poly.type
_entity_poly.pdbx_seq_one_letter_code
_entity_poly.pdbx_strand_id
1 'polypeptide(L)' 'MVVSLEKKRGYLLLTFNTGGKYNVFNSRFMLDMIDALAEVEKIRDPHYLVIRG' A
#
# COMPACT_ATOMS: atom_id res chain seq x y z
N MET A 1 -3.33 4.12 -11.87
CA MET A 1 -3.04 3.13 -10.82
C MET A 1 -2.13 3.81 -9.84
N VAL A 2 -2.55 3.93 -8.58
CA VAL A 2 -1.82 4.67 -7.54
C VAL A 2 -1.72 3.76 -6.33
N VAL A 3 -0.50 3.52 -5.84
CA VAL A 3 -0.25 2.97 -4.50
C VAL A 3 0.44 4.07 -3.72
N SER A 4 -0.10 4.43 -2.57
CA SER A 4 0.40 5.51 -1.71
C SER A 4 0.58 4.98 -0.30
N LEU A 5 1.69 5.38 0.34
CA LEU A 5 2.01 5.03 1.71
C LEU A 5 2.08 6.30 2.56
N GLU A 6 1.21 6.41 3.56
CA GLU A 6 1.17 7.53 4.49
C GLU A 6 1.47 7.06 5.92
N LYS A 7 2.34 7.77 6.62
CA LYS A 7 2.54 7.57 8.07
C LYS A 7 1.48 8.34 8.85
N LYS A 8 0.65 7.62 9.60
CA LYS A 8 -0.30 8.18 10.58
C LYS A 8 0.20 7.94 12.00
N ARG A 9 -0.38 8.61 12.98
CA ARG A 9 -0.05 8.36 14.39
C ARG A 9 -0.45 6.93 14.76
N GLY A 10 0.56 6.07 14.99
CA GLY A 10 0.38 4.68 15.41
C GLY A 10 0.31 3.63 14.30
N TYR A 11 0.22 4.02 13.02
CA TYR A 11 0.10 3.07 11.91
C TYR A 11 0.55 3.61 10.56
N LEU A 12 0.81 2.69 9.64
CA LEU A 12 0.98 3.00 8.22
C LEU A 12 -0.33 2.78 7.48
N LEU A 13 -0.70 3.73 6.65
CA LEU A 13 -1.86 3.64 5.76
C LEU A 13 -1.35 3.45 4.34
N LEU A 14 -1.60 2.27 3.77
CA LEU A 14 -1.36 1.99 2.36
C LEU A 14 -2.70 2.10 1.62
N THR A 15 -2.86 3.16 0.83
CA THR A 15 -4.02 3.35 -0.04
C THR A 15 -3.66 2.97 -1.46
N PHE A 16 -4.59 2.31 -2.14
CA PHE A 16 -4.41 2.02 -3.55
C PHE A 16 -5.68 2.27 -4.36
N ASN A 17 -5.48 2.54 -5.65
CA ASN A 17 -6.56 2.67 -6.63
C ASN A 17 -6.09 2.05 -7.95
N THR A 18 -6.75 0.98 -8.40
CA THR A 18 -6.33 0.30 -9.64
C THR A 18 -6.77 1.04 -10.91
N GLY A 19 -7.58 2.09 -10.78
CA GLY A 19 -8.13 2.88 -11.88
C GLY A 19 -9.25 2.18 -12.65
N GLY A 20 -9.62 0.95 -12.27
CA GLY A 20 -10.72 0.19 -12.83
C GLY A 20 -11.91 0.07 -11.88
N LYS A 21 -13.03 -0.49 -12.35
CA LYS A 21 -14.12 -0.92 -11.47
C LYS A 21 -13.62 -2.04 -10.54
N TYR A 22 -14.04 -2.01 -9.28
CA TYR A 22 -13.79 -3.07 -8.28
C TYR A 22 -12.33 -3.32 -7.89
N ASN A 23 -11.41 -2.39 -8.16
CA ASN A 23 -10.01 -2.55 -7.78
C ASN A 23 -9.36 -3.86 -8.27
N VAL A 24 -9.66 -4.26 -9.51
CA VAL A 24 -9.11 -5.50 -10.09
C VAL A 24 -7.58 -5.44 -10.11
N PHE A 25 -6.94 -6.47 -9.57
CA PHE A 25 -5.49 -6.60 -9.50
C PHE A 25 -4.95 -7.05 -10.86
N ASN A 26 -4.00 -6.28 -11.40
CA ASN A 26 -3.23 -6.65 -12.58
C ASN A 26 -1.75 -6.84 -12.19
N SER A 27 -0.94 -7.37 -13.11
CA SER A 27 0.48 -7.64 -12.85
C SER A 27 1.24 -6.39 -12.38
N ARG A 28 0.94 -5.22 -12.94
CA ARG A 28 1.57 -3.96 -12.55
C ARG A 28 1.21 -3.57 -11.12
N PHE A 29 -0.06 -3.71 -10.73
CA PHE A 29 -0.53 -3.44 -9.37
C PHE A 29 0.19 -4.33 -8.36
N MET A 30 0.37 -5.61 -8.68
CA MET A 30 1.06 -6.55 -7.81
C MET A 30 2.52 -6.16 -7.61
N LEU A 31 3.22 -5.71 -8.66
CA LEU A 31 4.60 -5.22 -8.57
C LEU A 31 4.70 -3.95 -7.71
N ASP A 32 3.86 -2.94 -7.98
CA ASP A 32 3.84 -1.70 -7.21
C ASP A 32 3.50 -1.95 -5.72
N MET A 33 2.65 -2.96 -5.44
CA MET A 33 2.33 -3.38 -4.08
C MET A 33 3.52 -4.05 -3.38
N ILE A 34 4.26 -4.93 -4.08
CA ILE A 34 5.47 -5.55 -3.54
C ILE A 34 6.49 -4.48 -3.18
N ASP A 35 6.72 -3.51 -4.07
CA ASP A 35 7.66 -2.41 -3.82
C ASP A 35 7.23 -1.58 -2.60
N ALA A 36 5.94 -1.26 -2.48
CA ALA A 36 5.42 -0.53 -1.32
C ALA A 36 5.57 -1.31 0.00
N LEU A 37 5.35 -2.62 -0.02
CA LEU A 37 5.55 -3.47 1.16
C LEU A 37 7.02 -3.61 1.54
N ALA A 38 7.94 -3.67 0.56
CA ALA A 38 9.37 -3.66 0.83
C ALA A 38 9.84 -2.37 1.52
N GLU A 39 9.21 -1.23 1.23
CA GLU A 39 9.45 0.02 1.97
C GLU A 39 8.89 -0.03 3.39
N VAL A 40 7.72 -0.65 3.59
CA VAL A 40 7.13 -0.85 4.93
C VAL A 40 8.06 -1.65 5.83
N GLU A 41 8.69 -2.72 5.33
CA GLU A 41 9.61 -3.56 6.10
C GLU A 41 10.82 -2.79 6.66
N LYS A 42 11.24 -1.70 5.99
CA LYS A 42 12.35 -0.85 6.45
C LYS A 42 11.96 0.02 7.65
N ILE A 43 10.67 0.22 7.90
CA ILE A 43 10.16 1.13 8.94
C ILE A 43 9.99 0.34 10.24
N ARG A 44 10.82 0.62 11.25
CA ARG A 44 10.84 -0.10 12.55
C ARG A 44 9.72 0.26 13.54
N ASP A 45 9.00 1.35 13.25
CA ASP A 45 8.09 2.03 14.18
C ASP A 45 6.59 1.64 14.11
N PRO A 46 5.99 1.15 13.01
CA PRO A 46 4.56 0.95 12.96
C PRO A 46 4.15 -0.32 13.69
N HIS A 47 3.13 -0.20 14.53
CA HIS A 47 2.56 -1.33 15.25
C HIS A 47 1.62 -2.16 14.35
N TYR A 48 1.08 -1.56 13.28
CA TYR A 48 0.19 -2.21 12.31
C TYR A 48 0.13 -1.46 10.96
N LEU A 49 -0.13 -2.20 9.89
CA LEU A 49 -0.35 -1.70 8.52
C LEU A 49 -1.84 -1.79 8.18
N VAL A 50 -2.43 -0.69 7.72
CA VAL A 50 -3.81 -0.62 7.25
C VAL A 50 -3.80 -0.50 5.73
N ILE A 51 -4.43 -1.45 5.05
CA ILE A 51 -4.53 -1.47 3.59
C ILE A 51 -5.95 -1.08 3.18
N ARG A 52 -6.09 -0.08 2.30
CA ARG A 52 -7.38 0.44 1.83
C ARG A 52 -7.39 0.61 0.31
N GLY A 53 -8.38 0.00 -0.35
CA GLY A 53 -8.69 0.21 -1.76
C GLY A 53 -9.76 1.27 -2.00
#